data_AF-A0A969NGD6-F1
#
_entry.id   AF-A0A969NGD6-F1
#
_cell.length_a   1.000
_cell.length_b   1.000
_cell.length_c   1.000
_cell.angle_alpha   90.00
_cell.angle_beta   90.00
_cell.angle_gamma   90.00
#
_symmetry.space_group_name_H-M   'P 1'
#
loop_
_entity.id
_entity.type
_entity.pdbx_description
1 polymer ?
#
loop_
_entity_poly.entity_id
_entity_poly.type
_entity_poly.pdbx_seq_one_letter_code
_entity_poly.pdbx_strand_id
1 'polypeptide(L)'
;LGKKRINFTPFVGVSAIYISPQWEDTQNYTLLENVELNSDASWNVGISLNFYSKVFKTPSYFRKMSLVQGVLKLKYTYYQTGFKKEYYGLDGAMHQATIAFGGFTRRVKRSL
;
A
#
# COMPACT_ATOMS: atom_id res chain seq x y z
N LEU A 1 -5.99 -23.37 2.30
CA LEU A 1 -5.82 -22.26 1.33
C LEU A 1 -5.38 -22.86 0.00
N GLY A 2 -6.35 -23.02 -0.90
CA GLY A 2 -6.23 -23.80 -2.13
C GLY A 2 -5.41 -23.10 -3.22
N LYS A 3 -4.68 -23.94 -3.98
CA LYS A 3 -4.09 -23.87 -5.34
C LYS A 3 -3.70 -22.55 -6.04
N LYS A 4 -4.17 -21.35 -5.69
CA LYS A 4 -3.79 -20.11 -6.40
C LYS A 4 -2.60 -19.42 -5.73
N ARG A 5 -1.41 -19.57 -6.33
CA ARG A 5 -0.16 -18.88 -5.95
C ARG A 5 -0.14 -17.41 -6.35
N ILE A 6 -1.06 -17.01 -7.21
CA ILE A 6 -1.20 -15.65 -7.73
C ILE A 6 -2.68 -15.26 -7.55
N ASN A 7 -2.91 -14.09 -6.96
CA ASN A 7 -4.23 -13.51 -6.78
C ASN A 7 -4.25 -12.11 -7.40
N PHE A 8 -5.14 -11.91 -8.36
CA PHE A 8 -5.43 -10.62 -8.98
C PHE A 8 -6.74 -10.08 -8.39
N THR A 9 -6.72 -8.87 -7.85
CA THR A 9 -7.86 -8.30 -7.13
C THR A 9 -8.02 -6.82 -7.49
N PRO A 10 -9.06 -6.45 -8.25
CA PRO A 10 -9.44 -5.06 -8.38
C PRO A 10 -10.03 -4.56 -7.04
N PHE A 11 -9.86 -3.27 -6.75
CA PHE A 11 -10.45 -2.64 -5.57
C PHE A 11 -10.87 -1.20 -5.88
N VAL A 12 -11.84 -0.72 -5.12
CA VAL A 12 -12.27 0.67 -5.06
C VAL A 12 -12.38 1.05 -3.58
N GLY A 13 -12.05 2.29 -3.24
CA GLY A 13 -12.08 2.75 -1.86
C GLY A 13 -12.06 4.25 -1.73
N VAL A 14 -12.15 4.70 -0.48
CA VAL A 14 -11.97 6.09 -0.08
C VAL A 14 -10.75 6.14 0.83
N SER A 15 -9.92 7.17 0.69
CA SER A 15 -8.74 7.39 1.52
C SER A 15 -8.57 8.86 1.82
N ALA A 16 -8.16 9.19 3.04
CA ALA A 16 -7.70 10.53 3.36
C ALA A 16 -6.24 10.64 2.90
N ILE A 17 -5.95 11.61 2.03
CA ILE A 17 -4.59 11.94 1.62
C ILE A 17 -4.25 13.30 2.20
N TYR A 18 -3.08 13.36 2.83
CA TYR A 18 -2.48 14.58 3.30
C TYR A 18 -1.39 14.95 2.31
N ILE A 19 -1.51 16.10 1.65
CA ILE A 19 -0.47 16.64 0.80
C ILE A 19 0.01 17.95 1.40
N SER A 20 1.33 18.07 1.56
CA SER A 20 1.98 19.31 1.97
C SER A 20 2.86 19.78 0.82
N PRO A 21 2.89 21.09 0.52
CA PRO A 21 3.91 21.64 -0.37
C PRO A 21 5.32 21.38 0.19
N GLN A 22 6.32 21.43 -0.69
CA GLN A 22 7.72 21.36 -0.27
C GLN A 22 8.09 22.64 0.51
N TRP A 23 9.05 22.50 1.43
CA TRP A 23 9.51 23.61 2.27
C TRP A 23 10.11 24.76 1.45
N GLU A 24 10.73 24.45 0.31
CA GLU A 24 11.37 25.44 -0.57
C GLU A 24 10.32 26.27 -1.32
N ASP A 25 9.17 25.69 -1.66
CA ASP A 25 8.08 26.37 -2.35
C ASP A 25 7.28 27.29 -1.42
N THR A 26 7.19 26.94 -0.14
CA THR A 26 6.52 27.77 0.88
C THR A 26 7.27 29.08 1.15
N GLN A 27 8.58 29.16 0.88
CA GLN A 27 9.34 30.41 1.00
C GLN A 27 9.20 31.34 -0.22
N ASN A 28 8.89 30.77 -1.40
CA ASN A 28 8.81 31.54 -2.65
C ASN A 28 7.37 31.97 -3.00
N TYR A 29 6.36 31.30 -2.46
CA TYR A 29 4.96 31.60 -2.71
C TYR A 29 4.17 31.76 -1.40
N THR A 30 3.89 33.00 -1.00
CA THR A 30 3.10 33.34 0.19
C THR A 30 1.69 32.73 0.20
N LEU A 31 1.15 32.35 -0.96
CA LEU A 31 -0.12 31.61 -1.06
C LEU A 31 -0.04 30.18 -0.49
N LEU A 32 1.16 29.61 -0.37
CA LEU A 32 1.40 28.26 0.16
C LEU A 32 1.60 28.24 1.68
N GLU A 33 1.84 29.39 2.31
CA GLU A 33 2.11 29.53 3.76
C GLU A 33 0.88 29.18 4.62
N ASN A 34 -0.33 29.44 4.10
CA ASN A 34 -1.60 29.12 4.75
C ASN A 34 -2.20 27.78 4.29
N VAL A 35 -1.45 26.97 3.56
CA VAL A 35 -1.87 25.61 3.20
C VAL A 35 -1.60 24.72 4.41
N GLU A 36 -2.40 24.93 5.45
CA GLU A 36 -2.57 23.94 6.50
C GLU A 36 -2.90 22.60 5.84
N LEU A 37 -2.47 21.49 6.47
CA LEU A 37 -2.71 20.11 6.04
C LEU A 37 -4.18 19.88 5.66
N ASN A 38 -4.53 20.17 4.41
CA ASN A 38 -5.86 19.94 3.91
C ASN A 38 -5.98 18.43 3.69
N SER A 39 -6.75 17.80 4.58
CA SER A 39 -7.08 16.40 4.47
C SER A 39 -8.33 16.27 3.62
N ASP A 40 -8.17 15.94 2.35
CA ASP A 40 -9.32 15.69 1.47
C ASP A 40 -9.58 14.19 1.33
N ALA A 41 -10.87 13.84 1.42
CA ALA A 41 -11.33 12.51 1.12
C ALA A 41 -11.16 12.25 -0.38
N SER A 42 -10.24 11.36 -0.73
CA SER A 42 -9.90 11.00 -2.10
C SER A 42 -10.49 9.64 -2.45
N TRP A 43 -11.16 9.57 -3.60
CA TRP A 43 -11.62 8.31 -4.16
C TRP A 43 -10.45 7.59 -4.81
N ASN A 44 -10.36 6.28 -4.63
CA ASN A 44 -9.33 5.49 -5.27
C ASN A 44 -9.89 4.25 -5.93
N VAL A 45 -9.26 3.89 -7.04
CA VAL A 45 -9.48 2.65 -7.76
C VAL A 45 -8.14 2.04 -8.11
N GLY A 46 -8.04 0.73 -8.07
CA GLY A 46 -6.78 0.09 -8.38
C GLY A 46 -6.86 -1.41 -8.49
N ILE A 47 -5.68 -1.99 -8.68
CA ILE A 47 -5.48 -3.41 -8.92
C ILE A 47 -4.34 -3.89 -8.03
N SER A 48 -4.53 -5.05 -7.41
CA SER A 48 -3.51 -5.73 -6.62
C SER A 48 -3.21 -7.10 -7.21
N LEU A 49 -1.92 -7.38 -7.39
CA LEU A 49 -1.38 -8.68 -7.77
C LEU A 49 -0.56 -9.24 -6.60
N ASN A 50 -1.05 -10.31 -5.98
CA ASN A 50 -0.45 -10.93 -4.81
C ASN A 50 0.11 -12.30 -5.17
N PHE A 51 1.40 -12.50 -4.95
CA PHE A 51 2.12 -13.75 -5.13
C PHE A 51 2.37 -14.38 -3.77
N TYR A 52 1.94 -15.63 -3.60
CA TYR A 52 2.12 -16.42 -2.39
C TYR A 52 3.04 -17.60 -2.69
N SER A 53 4.15 -17.69 -1.98
CA SER A 53 5.09 -18.80 -2.10
C SER A 53 5.22 -19.55 -0.78
N LYS A 54 5.32 -20.87 -0.85
CA LYS A 54 5.71 -21.71 0.29
C LYS A 54 7.23 -21.82 0.25
N VAL A 55 7.93 -20.84 0.80
CA VAL A 55 9.34 -20.64 0.46
C VAL A 55 10.27 -21.62 1.18
N PHE A 56 9.91 -22.18 2.34
CA PHE A 56 10.86 -23.04 3.06
C PHE A 56 10.23 -24.25 3.74
N LYS A 57 10.79 -25.45 3.43
CA LYS A 57 10.88 -26.52 4.42
C LYS A 57 11.83 -25.99 5.50
N THR A 58 11.32 -25.78 6.70
CA THR A 58 12.13 -25.40 7.85
C THR A 58 13.24 -26.44 8.03
N PRO A 59 14.51 -26.01 8.21
CA PRO A 59 15.59 -26.93 8.49
C PRO A 59 15.28 -27.74 9.75
N SER A 60 15.75 -28.99 9.82
CA SER A 60 15.33 -29.98 10.82
C SER A 60 15.49 -29.52 12.28
N TYR A 61 16.41 -28.59 12.55
CA TYR A 61 16.63 -28.01 13.88
C TYR A 61 15.51 -27.04 14.32
N PHE A 62 14.75 -26.45 13.39
CA PHE A 62 13.55 -25.64 13.64
C PHE A 62 12.26 -26.47 13.56
N ARG A 63 12.29 -27.71 14.06
CA ARG A 63 11.21 -28.72 14.02
C ARG A 63 9.83 -28.26 14.51
N LYS A 64 9.73 -27.09 15.16
CA LYS A 64 8.47 -26.52 15.71
C LYS A 64 7.75 -25.51 14.81
N MET A 65 8.35 -25.09 13.69
CA MET A 65 7.73 -24.18 12.72
C MET A 65 7.43 -24.96 11.43
N SER A 66 6.15 -25.12 11.07
CA SER A 66 5.77 -26.08 10.02
C SER A 66 5.64 -25.50 8.61
N LEU A 67 5.57 -24.17 8.47
CA LEU A 67 5.44 -23.53 7.18
C LEU A 67 5.83 -22.06 7.29
N VAL A 68 6.76 -21.62 6.43
CA VAL A 68 7.03 -20.22 6.12
C VAL A 68 6.38 -19.93 4.77
N GLN A 69 5.39 -19.03 4.76
CA GLN A 69 4.75 -18.56 3.53
C GLN A 69 5.25 -17.15 3.25
N GLY A 70 5.93 -16.96 2.12
CA GLY A 70 6.34 -15.65 1.62
C GLY A 70 5.23 -15.02 0.78
N VAL A 71 5.13 -13.70 0.83
CA VAL A 71 4.17 -12.90 0.07
C VAL A 71 4.90 -11.76 -0.63
N LEU A 72 4.67 -11.62 -1.93
CA LEU A 72 5.02 -10.44 -2.71
C LEU A 72 3.71 -9.83 -3.20
N LYS A 73 3.50 -8.53 -2.98
CA LYS A 73 2.32 -7.80 -3.44
C LYS A 73 2.77 -6.65 -4.34
N LEU A 74 2.19 -6.57 -5.52
CA LEU A 74 2.25 -5.42 -6.39
C LEU A 74 0.87 -4.77 -6.37
N LYS A 75 0.80 -3.47 -6.14
CA LYS A 75 -0.46 -2.71 -6.13
C LYS A 75 -0.28 -1.46 -6.98
N TYR A 76 -1.24 -1.21 -7.85
CA TYR A 76 -1.37 0.06 -8.55
C TYR A 76 -2.67 0.72 -8.11
N THR A 77 -2.60 2.01 -7.78
CA THR A 77 -3.74 2.80 -7.31
C THR A 77 -3.77 4.13 -8.02
N TYR A 78 -4.93 4.47 -8.55
CA TYR A 78 -5.27 5.80 -9.03
C TYR A 78 -6.10 6.49 -7.94
N TYR A 79 -5.75 7.73 -7.64
CA TYR A 79 -6.45 8.58 -6.68
C TYR A 79 -7.01 9.80 -7.40
N GLN A 80 -8.32 9.97 -7.32
CA GLN A 80 -8.97 11.23 -7.63
C GLN A 80 -8.92 12.10 -6.37
N THR A 81 -8.08 13.13 -6.38
CA THR A 81 -7.96 14.06 -5.25
C THR A 81 -9.07 15.12 -5.30
N GLY A 82 -9.48 15.60 -4.13
CA GLY A 82 -10.47 16.68 -3.98
C GLY A 82 -9.85 18.09 -3.99
N PHE A 83 -8.52 18.20 -4.09
CA PHE A 83 -7.81 19.46 -3.95
C PHE A 83 -8.24 20.48 -5.01
N LYS A 84 -8.47 21.72 -4.57
CA LYS A 84 -8.84 22.83 -5.46
C LYS A 84 -7.66 23.22 -6.36
N LYS A 85 -7.99 23.68 -7.56
CA LYS A 85 -7.09 24.15 -8.63
C LYS A 85 -6.15 25.29 -8.23
N GLU A 86 -6.38 25.90 -7.07
CA GLU A 86 -5.57 26.98 -6.50
C GLU A 86 -4.16 26.48 -6.11
N TYR A 87 -3.98 25.16 -5.96
CA TYR A 87 -2.69 24.52 -5.69
C TYR A 87 -2.08 23.99 -6.99
N TYR A 88 -1.34 24.85 -7.69
CA TYR A 88 -0.64 24.48 -8.93
C TYR A 88 0.30 23.28 -8.68
N GLY A 89 0.05 22.15 -9.36
CA GLY A 89 0.84 20.92 -9.22
C GLY A 89 0.35 19.94 -8.15
N LEU A 90 -0.64 20.33 -7.34
CA LEU A 90 -1.37 19.45 -6.42
C LEU A 90 -2.81 19.20 -6.89
N ASP A 91 -3.25 19.92 -7.93
CA ASP A 91 -4.54 19.77 -8.61
C ASP A 91 -4.49 18.60 -9.60
N GLY A 92 -4.38 17.38 -9.09
CA GLY A 92 -4.13 16.25 -9.96
C GLY A 92 -4.61 14.92 -9.43
N ALA A 93 -4.94 14.06 -10.38
CA ALA A 93 -5.04 12.65 -10.07
C ALA A 93 -3.65 12.10 -9.70
N MET A 94 -3.57 11.39 -8.57
CA MET A 94 -2.31 10.81 -8.09
C MET A 94 -2.25 9.33 -8.48
N HIS A 95 -1.13 8.90 -9.04
CA HIS A 95 -0.85 7.50 -9.34
C HIS A 95 0.15 6.95 -8.33
N GLN A 96 -0.16 5.80 -7.73
CA GLN A 96 0.70 5.14 -6.76
C GLN A 96 0.97 3.69 -7.18
N ALA A 97 2.25 3.33 -7.28
CA ALA A 97 2.70 1.95 -7.33
C ALA A 97 3.27 1.53 -5.97
N THR A 98 2.85 0.38 -5.46
CA THR A 98 3.36 -0.19 -4.20
C THR A 98 3.89 -1.59 -4.44
N ILE A 99 5.10 -1.84 -3.95
CA ILE A 99 5.71 -3.16 -3.88
C ILE A 99 5.84 -3.50 -2.39
N ALA A 100 5.23 -4.61 -1.96
CA ALA A 100 5.32 -5.07 -0.57
C ALA A 100 5.79 -6.51 -0.50
N PHE A 101 6.67 -6.80 0.46
CA PHE A 101 7.20 -8.12 0.74
C PHE A 101 6.84 -8.50 2.18
N GLY A 102 6.52 -9.77 2.43
CA GLY A 102 6.19 -10.22 3.77
C GLY A 102 6.26 -11.73 3.93
N GLY A 103 6.11 -12.19 5.16
CA GLY A 103 6.12 -13.60 5.50
C GLY A 103 5.21 -13.93 6.66
N PHE A 104 4.58 -15.10 6.60
CA PHE A 104 3.76 -15.64 7.68
C PHE A 104 4.32 -17.00 8.10
N THR A 105 4.32 -17.26 9.41
CA THR A 105 4.72 -18.56 9.96
C THR A 105 3.57 -19.15 10.75
N ARG A 106 3.36 -20.47 10.63
CA ARG A 106 2.34 -21.19 11.42
C ARG A 106 3.02 -22.11 12.43
N ARG A 107 2.76 -21.86 13.72
CA ARG A 107 3.03 -22.82 14.80
C ARG A 107 1.94 -23.90 14.76
N VAL A 108 2.33 -25.18 14.75
CA VAL A 108 1.37 -26.28 14.85
C VAL A 108 0.93 -26.35 16.30
N LYS A 109 -0.38 -26.21 16.57
CA LYS A 109 -0.93 -26.52 17.90
C LYS A 109 -0.76 -28.02 18.12
N ARG A 110 -0.10 -28.43 19.21
CA ARG A 110 -0.15 -29.81 19.71
C ARG A 110 -1.63 -30.11 20.01
N SER A 111 -2.20 -31.13 19.40
CA SER A 111 -3.25 -31.88 20.08
C SER A 111 -2.56 -32.62 21.22
N LEU A 112 -2.98 -32.33 22.45
CA LEU A 112 -2.71 -33.20 23.59
C LEU A 112 -3.48 -34.50 23.39
#